data_AF-A0AAV5HTH5-F1
#
_entry.id   AF-A0AAV5HTH5-F1
#
_cell.length_a   1.000
_cell.length_b   1.000
_cell.length_c   1.000
_cell.angle_alpha   90.00
_cell.angle_beta   90.00
_cell.angle_gamma   90.00
#
_symmetry.space_group_name_H-M   'P 1'
#
loop_
_entity.id
_entity.type
_entity.pdbx_description
1 polymer ?
#
loop_
_entity_poly.entity_id
_entity_poly.type
_entity_poly.pdbx_seq_one_letter_code
_entity_poly.pdbx_strand_id
1 'polypeptide(L)'
;MSSDGSSAVSCARRIVSFYSLLCGAKPVGKKLSSGVCCNIASGSYGNNEELTVLAMVGEKFGLLELDSLPAGVSLPLRHALDKCRESPPTDWPAAAYVLLGREDLALSCLSHSCKSKELETQTIMNLISMSTPYMLHLHPVTIPSTVSDTIGLESTKFEDADSVDGTMADGMEHIFSSSTQLRYGRDLRLNEVRRLLCSARPVAIQTSVNPSASDQDLQQAQLWQLAQRTTALPLGRGAFTLGTIYTLLTEAFTVPKLVLAGRLPAQQNATVNLDPNIRNIQELKTWPEFHNAVAAGLRLAPLQVYRFIAMS
;
A
#
# COMPACT_ATOMS: atom_id res chain seq x y z
N MET A 1 -44.86 26.18 -7.82
CA MET A 1 -45.40 25.20 -6.85
C MET A 1 -46.04 24.00 -7.58
N SER A 2 -45.30 23.32 -8.46
CA SER A 2 -45.88 22.24 -9.31
C SER A 2 -44.93 21.08 -9.61
N SER A 3 -43.81 20.95 -8.89
CA SER A 3 -42.84 19.85 -9.06
C SER A 3 -43.03 18.69 -8.08
N ASP A 4 -43.64 18.90 -6.91
CA ASP A 4 -43.71 17.88 -5.83
C ASP A 4 -44.75 16.77 -6.07
N GLY A 5 -45.83 17.04 -6.81
CA GLY A 5 -46.83 16.01 -7.11
C GLY A 5 -46.28 14.88 -7.99
N SER A 6 -45.32 15.19 -8.86
CA SER A 6 -44.63 14.23 -9.72
C SER A 6 -43.67 13.33 -8.93
N SER A 7 -42.95 13.90 -7.95
CA SER A 7 -41.97 13.16 -7.15
C SER A 7 -42.66 12.18 -6.18
N ALA A 8 -43.74 12.60 -5.51
CA ALA A 8 -44.47 11.75 -4.56
C ALA A 8 -45.11 10.53 -5.23
N VAL A 9 -45.76 10.73 -6.40
CA VAL A 9 -46.35 9.63 -7.18
C VAL A 9 -45.26 8.67 -7.68
N SER A 10 -44.10 9.21 -8.07
CA SER A 10 -42.97 8.38 -8.49
C SER A 10 -42.37 7.56 -7.34
N CYS A 11 -42.27 8.14 -6.14
CA CYS A 11 -41.79 7.48 -4.93
C CYS A 11 -42.76 6.35 -4.51
N ALA A 12 -44.06 6.63 -4.47
CA ALA A 12 -45.09 5.63 -4.19
C ALA A 12 -45.04 4.48 -5.20
N ARG A 13 -44.88 4.77 -6.50
CA ARG A 13 -44.73 3.74 -7.55
C ARG A 13 -43.53 2.83 -7.27
N ARG A 14 -42.36 3.40 -6.95
CA ARG A 14 -41.14 2.63 -6.62
C ARG A 14 -41.37 1.72 -5.42
N ILE A 15 -41.90 2.27 -4.32
CA ILE A 15 -42.18 1.49 -3.11
C ILE A 15 -43.15 0.34 -3.40
N VAL A 16 -44.27 0.61 -4.06
CA VAL A 16 -45.25 -0.43 -4.43
C VAL A 16 -44.63 -1.49 -5.34
N SER A 17 -43.71 -1.11 -6.23
CA SER A 17 -42.98 -2.07 -7.06
C SER A 17 -42.09 -3.01 -6.23
N PHE A 18 -41.36 -2.49 -5.24
CA PHE A 18 -40.52 -3.30 -4.36
C PHE A 18 -41.34 -4.27 -3.50
N TYR A 19 -42.44 -3.79 -2.93
CA TYR A 19 -43.36 -4.66 -2.18
C TYR A 19 -44.04 -5.71 -3.07
N SER A 20 -44.38 -5.36 -4.31
CA SER A 20 -44.91 -6.33 -5.27
C SER A 20 -43.91 -7.45 -5.54
N LEU A 21 -42.62 -7.11 -5.70
CA LEU A 21 -41.54 -8.08 -5.90
C LEU A 21 -41.35 -8.98 -4.68
N LEU A 22 -41.32 -8.42 -3.47
CA LEU A 22 -41.24 -9.20 -2.22
C LEU A 22 -42.42 -10.16 -2.06
N CYS A 23 -43.63 -9.75 -2.49
CA CYS A 23 -44.83 -10.60 -2.51
C CYS A 23 -44.85 -11.62 -3.66
N GLY A 24 -43.81 -11.70 -4.50
CA GLY A 24 -43.67 -12.70 -5.56
C GLY A 24 -44.18 -12.29 -6.94
N ALA A 25 -44.41 -11.00 -7.19
CA ALA A 25 -44.72 -10.52 -8.54
C ALA A 25 -43.52 -10.75 -9.47
N LYS A 26 -43.75 -11.35 -10.64
CA LYS A 26 -42.69 -11.64 -11.60
C LYS A 26 -42.53 -10.49 -12.60
N PRO A 27 -41.30 -10.19 -13.04
CA PRO A 27 -41.07 -9.21 -14.09
C PRO A 27 -41.50 -9.76 -15.45
N VAL A 28 -42.34 -9.02 -16.17
CA VAL A 28 -42.77 -9.24 -17.55
C VAL A 28 -42.30 -8.03 -18.37
N GLY A 29 -41.05 -8.09 -18.83
CA GLY A 29 -40.40 -6.94 -19.48
C GLY A 29 -40.18 -5.80 -18.49
N LYS A 30 -40.67 -4.60 -18.81
CA LYS A 30 -40.57 -3.39 -17.94
C LYS A 30 -41.69 -3.27 -16.91
N LYS A 31 -42.62 -4.22 -16.86
CA LYS A 31 -43.76 -4.22 -15.94
C LYS A 31 -43.74 -5.46 -15.07
N LEU A 32 -44.26 -5.35 -13.86
CA LEU A 32 -44.53 -6.50 -12.99
C LEU A 32 -45.88 -7.10 -13.35
N SER A 33 -46.12 -8.34 -12.92
CA SER A 33 -47.44 -9.00 -13.02
C SER A 33 -48.56 -8.22 -12.31
N SER A 34 -48.23 -7.29 -11.41
CA SER A 34 -49.15 -6.34 -10.77
C SER A 34 -49.53 -5.13 -11.64
N GLY A 35 -48.94 -4.99 -12.83
CA GLY A 35 -49.16 -3.87 -13.76
C GLY A 35 -48.28 -2.64 -13.49
N VAL A 36 -47.48 -2.65 -12.43
CA VAL A 36 -46.59 -1.54 -12.04
C VAL A 36 -45.30 -1.57 -12.88
N CYS A 37 -44.86 -0.42 -13.38
CA CYS A 37 -43.58 -0.30 -14.08
C CYS A 37 -42.41 -0.33 -13.08
N CYS A 38 -41.40 -1.14 -13.37
CA CYS A 38 -40.19 -1.28 -12.57
C CYS A 38 -38.99 -1.51 -13.48
N ASN A 39 -37.93 -0.73 -13.31
CA ASN A 39 -36.63 -0.97 -13.94
C ASN A 39 -35.79 -1.87 -13.02
N ILE A 40 -35.19 -2.92 -13.59
CA ILE A 40 -34.39 -3.90 -12.84
C ILE A 40 -32.97 -3.87 -13.40
N ALA A 41 -31.98 -3.78 -12.51
CA ALA A 41 -30.57 -3.86 -12.89
C ALA A 41 -30.20 -5.28 -13.35
N SER A 42 -29.14 -5.39 -14.15
CA SER A 42 -28.59 -6.68 -14.57
C SER A 42 -27.99 -7.43 -13.38
N GLY A 43 -28.30 -8.71 -13.23
CA GLY A 43 -27.71 -9.61 -12.22
C GLY A 43 -28.52 -10.89 -12.06
N SER A 44 -27.90 -11.92 -11.48
CA SER A 44 -28.55 -13.16 -11.12
C SER A 44 -29.37 -12.98 -9.85
N TYR A 45 -30.50 -13.68 -9.78
CA TYR A 45 -31.37 -13.73 -8.62
C TYR A 45 -31.98 -15.13 -8.49
N GLY A 46 -31.94 -15.69 -7.28
CA GLY A 46 -32.65 -16.91 -6.89
C GLY A 46 -33.88 -16.64 -6.03
N ASN A 47 -33.88 -15.51 -5.30
CA ASN A 47 -34.92 -15.16 -4.33
C ASN A 47 -35.63 -13.84 -4.68
N ASN A 48 -36.81 -13.61 -4.08
CA ASN A 48 -37.58 -12.37 -4.29
C ASN A 48 -36.87 -11.16 -3.67
N GLU A 49 -36.13 -11.37 -2.58
CA GLU A 49 -35.33 -10.36 -1.90
C GLU A 49 -34.21 -9.85 -2.83
N GLU A 50 -33.46 -10.75 -3.46
CA GLU A 50 -32.40 -10.43 -4.41
C GLU A 50 -32.91 -9.65 -5.62
N LEU A 51 -34.05 -10.08 -6.17
CA LEU A 51 -34.73 -9.37 -7.25
C LEU A 51 -35.16 -7.96 -6.83
N THR A 52 -35.58 -7.80 -5.58
CA THR A 52 -35.94 -6.50 -5.00
C THR A 52 -34.72 -5.58 -4.89
N VAL A 53 -33.55 -6.09 -4.51
CA VAL A 53 -32.30 -5.31 -4.48
C VAL A 53 -31.92 -4.83 -5.89
N LEU A 54 -31.99 -5.71 -6.89
CA LEU A 54 -31.73 -5.34 -8.29
C LEU A 54 -32.74 -4.30 -8.83
N ALA A 55 -34.00 -4.38 -8.39
CA ALA A 55 -35.01 -3.37 -8.70
C ALA A 55 -34.74 -2.02 -8.03
N MET A 56 -34.31 -2.01 -6.77
CA MET A 56 -33.90 -0.78 -6.08
C MET A 56 -32.76 -0.10 -6.82
N VAL A 57 -31.74 -0.87 -7.24
CA VAL A 57 -30.62 -0.33 -8.03
C VAL A 57 -31.09 0.16 -9.40
N GLY A 58 -31.96 -0.58 -10.07
CA GLY A 58 -32.53 -0.20 -11.37
C GLY A 58 -33.35 1.10 -11.35
N GLU A 59 -34.10 1.33 -10.27
CA GLU A 59 -34.84 2.58 -10.03
C GLU A 59 -33.98 3.70 -9.43
N LYS A 60 -32.69 3.45 -9.19
CA LYS A 60 -31.74 4.35 -8.50
C LYS A 60 -32.18 4.71 -7.07
N PHE A 61 -32.84 3.76 -6.40
CA PHE A 61 -33.31 3.87 -5.03
C PHE A 61 -32.22 3.43 -4.05
N GLY A 62 -31.60 4.41 -3.38
CA GLY A 62 -30.45 4.20 -2.48
C GLY A 62 -30.82 4.20 -0.99
N LEU A 63 -29.80 4.06 -0.13
CA LEU A 63 -29.96 4.11 1.33
C LEU A 63 -30.56 5.44 1.82
N LEU A 64 -30.18 6.57 1.23
CA LEU A 64 -30.73 7.90 1.58
C LEU A 64 -32.25 7.98 1.33
N GLU A 65 -32.72 7.42 0.21
CA GLU A 65 -34.15 7.37 -0.08
C GLU A 65 -34.86 6.41 0.88
N LEU A 66 -34.21 5.32 1.28
CA LEU A 66 -34.74 4.36 2.25
C LEU A 66 -34.80 4.91 3.69
N ASP A 67 -33.87 5.79 4.07
CA ASP A 67 -33.86 6.51 5.34
C ASP A 67 -34.97 7.56 5.42
N SER A 68 -35.40 8.09 4.28
CA SER A 68 -36.51 9.06 4.21
C SER A 68 -37.90 8.43 4.43
N LEU A 69 -38.02 7.11 4.33
CA LEU A 69 -39.30 6.41 4.46
C LEU A 69 -39.66 6.17 5.93
N PRO A 70 -40.95 6.18 6.29
CA PRO A 70 -41.41 5.75 7.61
C PRO A 70 -40.90 4.34 7.95
N ALA A 71 -40.57 4.09 9.22
CA ALA A 71 -40.00 2.82 9.67
C ALA A 71 -40.84 1.59 9.23
N GLY A 72 -42.17 1.67 9.28
CA GLY A 72 -43.05 0.58 8.84
C GLY A 72 -42.96 0.26 7.34
N VAL A 73 -42.54 1.21 6.50
CA VAL A 73 -42.33 1.01 5.06
C VAL A 73 -40.89 0.64 4.75
N SER A 74 -39.91 1.19 5.48
CA SER A 74 -38.49 0.88 5.22
C SER A 74 -38.06 -0.47 5.80
N LEU A 75 -38.67 -0.94 6.89
CA LEU A 75 -38.22 -2.12 7.63
C LEU A 75 -38.25 -3.41 6.79
N PRO A 76 -39.33 -3.75 6.05
CA PRO A 76 -39.32 -4.95 5.19
C PRO A 76 -38.27 -4.88 4.08
N LEU A 77 -38.05 -3.69 3.52
CA LEU A 77 -37.04 -3.46 2.50
C LEU A 77 -35.62 -3.62 3.07
N ARG A 78 -35.36 -3.11 4.28
CA ARG A 78 -34.10 -3.31 5.00
C ARG A 78 -33.86 -4.77 5.36
N HIS A 79 -34.91 -5.49 5.77
CA HIS A 79 -34.81 -6.93 6.03
C HIS A 79 -34.46 -7.73 4.78
N ALA A 80 -34.99 -7.35 3.60
CA ALA A 80 -34.60 -7.94 2.34
C ALA A 80 -33.13 -7.67 1.99
N LEU A 81 -32.65 -6.44 2.23
CA LEU A 81 -31.22 -6.10 2.07
C LEU A 81 -30.33 -6.92 3.02
N ASP A 82 -30.71 -7.02 4.29
CA ASP A 82 -29.96 -7.76 5.31
C ASP A 82 -29.85 -9.26 4.96
N LYS A 83 -30.97 -9.86 4.51
CA LYS A 83 -30.99 -11.24 3.99
C LYS A 83 -30.01 -11.45 2.83
N CYS A 84 -29.92 -10.50 1.91
CA CYS A 84 -29.01 -10.57 0.76
C CYS A 84 -27.55 -10.26 1.12
N ARG A 85 -27.27 -9.67 2.30
CA ARG A 85 -25.92 -9.27 2.72
C ARG A 85 -25.01 -10.44 3.06
N GLU A 86 -25.58 -11.52 3.57
CA GLU A 86 -24.86 -12.74 3.98
C GLU A 86 -24.19 -13.43 2.79
N SER A 87 -24.89 -13.52 1.65
CA SER A 87 -24.39 -14.20 0.44
C SER A 87 -24.90 -13.55 -0.85
N PRO A 88 -24.41 -12.36 -1.22
CA PRO A 88 -24.81 -11.73 -2.48
C PRO A 88 -24.21 -12.47 -3.69
N PRO A 89 -24.96 -12.61 -4.80
CA PRO A 89 -24.44 -13.13 -6.07
C PRO A 89 -23.28 -12.29 -6.61
N THR A 90 -22.32 -12.94 -7.28
CA THR A 90 -21.06 -12.29 -7.74
C THR A 90 -21.22 -11.42 -8.98
N ASP A 91 -22.29 -11.57 -9.74
CA ASP A 91 -22.54 -10.88 -11.02
C ASP A 91 -23.32 -9.58 -10.87
N TRP A 92 -23.45 -9.09 -9.64
CA TRP A 92 -24.16 -7.85 -9.33
C TRP A 92 -23.35 -6.59 -9.70
N PRO A 93 -24.03 -5.47 -10.03
CA PRO A 93 -23.37 -4.21 -10.27
C PRO A 93 -22.82 -3.61 -8.97
N ALA A 94 -21.77 -2.80 -9.05
CA ALA A 94 -21.14 -2.17 -7.88
C ALA A 94 -22.15 -1.42 -6.98
N ALA A 95 -23.15 -0.76 -7.59
CA ALA A 95 -24.21 -0.06 -6.87
C ALA A 95 -25.07 -0.98 -5.97
N ALA A 96 -25.24 -2.26 -6.33
CA ALA A 96 -25.97 -3.22 -5.51
C ALA A 96 -25.18 -3.61 -4.25
N TYR A 97 -23.87 -3.82 -4.37
CA TYR A 97 -23.01 -4.10 -3.22
C TYR A 97 -22.91 -2.91 -2.26
N VAL A 98 -22.88 -1.68 -2.79
CA VAL A 98 -22.95 -0.46 -1.97
C VAL A 98 -24.29 -0.40 -1.23
N LEU A 99 -25.40 -0.70 -1.90
CA LEU A 99 -26.73 -0.71 -1.28
C LEU A 99 -26.85 -1.75 -0.15
N LEU A 100 -26.13 -2.88 -0.24
CA LEU A 100 -26.05 -3.90 0.80
C LEU A 100 -25.13 -3.54 1.98
N GLY A 101 -24.33 -2.46 1.89
CA GLY A 101 -23.26 -2.19 2.86
C GLY A 101 -22.13 -3.23 2.80
N ARG A 102 -21.80 -3.66 1.56
CA ARG A 102 -20.68 -4.54 1.19
C ARG A 102 -19.75 -3.81 0.21
N GLU A 103 -19.21 -2.69 0.65
CA GLU A 103 -18.30 -1.87 -0.16
C GLU A 103 -17.02 -2.62 -0.53
N ASP A 104 -16.62 -3.61 0.28
CA ASP A 104 -15.53 -4.54 -0.01
C ASP A 104 -15.72 -5.24 -1.36
N LEU A 105 -16.93 -5.71 -1.64
CA LEU A 105 -17.27 -6.37 -2.91
C LEU A 105 -17.42 -5.36 -4.05
N ALA A 106 -17.99 -4.19 -3.78
CA ALA A 106 -18.11 -3.11 -4.76
C ALA A 106 -16.74 -2.71 -5.34
N LEU A 107 -15.72 -2.60 -4.48
CA LEU A 107 -14.34 -2.27 -4.87
C LEU A 107 -13.72 -3.34 -5.77
N SER A 108 -14.05 -4.62 -5.57
CA SER A 108 -13.59 -5.70 -6.46
C SER A 108 -14.24 -5.64 -7.84
N CYS A 109 -15.53 -5.28 -7.94
CA CYS A 109 -16.18 -5.06 -9.23
C CYS A 109 -15.56 -3.88 -9.99
N LEU A 110 -15.17 -2.81 -9.27
CA LEU A 110 -14.49 -1.68 -9.87
C LEU A 110 -13.09 -2.05 -10.37
N SER A 111 -12.33 -2.87 -9.65
CA SER A 111 -11.02 -3.33 -10.14
C SER A 111 -11.13 -4.19 -11.41
N HIS A 112 -12.22 -4.96 -11.56
CA HIS A 112 -12.52 -5.70 -12.79
C HIS A 112 -13.11 -4.82 -13.93
N SER A 113 -13.86 -3.77 -13.59
CA SER A 113 -14.47 -2.83 -14.54
C SER A 113 -13.50 -1.75 -15.01
N CYS A 114 -12.47 -1.43 -14.22
CA CYS A 114 -11.45 -0.44 -14.51
C CYS A 114 -10.43 -0.97 -15.53
N LYS A 115 -10.93 -1.22 -16.74
CA LYS A 115 -10.14 -1.18 -17.97
C LYS A 115 -10.17 0.23 -18.61
N SER A 116 -10.75 1.27 -17.98
CA SER A 116 -10.96 2.54 -18.71
C SER A 116 -11.21 3.86 -17.93
N LYS A 117 -11.03 3.99 -16.61
CA LYS A 117 -11.21 5.32 -15.96
C LYS A 117 -10.13 5.67 -14.94
N GLU A 118 -9.05 6.27 -15.44
CA GLU A 118 -8.10 7.06 -14.67
C GLU A 118 -8.77 8.33 -14.17
N LEU A 119 -8.85 8.52 -12.84
CA LEU A 119 -8.63 9.80 -12.13
C LEU A 119 -8.92 9.67 -10.61
N GLU A 120 -9.66 8.64 -10.16
CA GLU A 120 -10.12 8.55 -8.76
C GLU A 120 -9.21 7.75 -7.81
N THR A 121 -8.22 7.02 -8.33
CA THR A 121 -7.32 6.18 -7.53
C THR A 121 -6.33 6.97 -6.67
N GLN A 122 -5.96 8.18 -7.07
CA GLN A 122 -5.01 9.02 -6.31
C GLN A 122 -5.64 9.60 -5.03
N THR A 123 -6.95 9.87 -5.05
CA THR A 123 -7.67 10.46 -3.91
C THR A 123 -8.00 9.41 -2.85
N ILE A 124 -8.21 8.14 -3.25
CA ILE A 124 -8.58 7.06 -2.33
C ILE A 124 -7.39 6.56 -1.50
N MET A 125 -6.16 6.60 -2.02
CA MET A 125 -4.96 6.27 -1.23
C MET A 125 -4.79 7.19 0.00
N ASN A 126 -5.24 8.44 -0.07
CA ASN A 126 -5.25 9.38 1.06
C ASN A 126 -6.47 9.22 1.99
N LEU A 127 -7.52 8.51 1.56
CA LEU A 127 -8.70 8.18 2.38
C LEU A 127 -8.48 6.91 3.22
N ILE A 128 -7.36 6.20 3.04
CA ILE A 128 -6.93 5.11 3.92
C ILE A 128 -6.26 5.71 5.18
N SER A 129 -6.96 6.60 5.87
CA SER A 129 -6.81 6.74 7.31
C SER A 129 -7.72 5.69 7.92
N MET A 130 -7.17 4.49 8.12
CA MET A 130 -7.89 3.45 8.87
C MET A 130 -8.16 4.00 10.27
N SER A 131 -9.43 4.15 10.61
CA SER A 131 -9.85 4.40 11.98
C SER A 131 -9.21 3.35 12.89
N THR A 132 -8.62 3.82 13.99
CA THR A 132 -8.01 2.98 15.01
C THR A 132 -9.02 1.92 15.46
N PRO A 133 -8.73 0.61 15.32
CA PRO A 133 -9.62 -0.39 15.90
C PRO A 133 -9.61 -0.24 17.42
N TYR A 134 -10.79 -0.31 18.04
CA TYR A 134 -10.96 -0.41 19.48
C TYR A 134 -10.17 -1.64 19.98
N MET A 135 -8.93 -1.42 20.41
CA MET A 135 -8.15 -2.42 21.14
C MET A 135 -8.46 -2.24 22.63
N LEU A 136 -9.10 -3.24 23.23
CA LEU A 136 -9.09 -3.41 24.67
C LEU A 136 -7.65 -3.31 25.17
N HIS A 137 -7.45 -2.46 26.18
CA HIS A 137 -6.17 -2.12 26.80
C HIS A 137 -5.42 -3.37 27.28
N LEU A 138 -4.53 -3.89 26.45
CA LEU A 138 -3.33 -4.56 26.91
C LEU A 138 -2.20 -3.59 26.65
N HIS A 139 -1.78 -2.86 27.68
CA HIS A 139 -0.63 -1.98 27.60
C HIS A 139 0.64 -2.82 27.41
N PRO A 140 1.32 -2.72 26.25
CA PRO A 140 2.71 -3.10 26.19
C PRO A 140 3.49 -2.07 27.02
N VAL A 141 4.45 -2.52 27.82
CA VAL A 141 5.42 -1.63 28.46
C VAL A 141 6.33 -1.10 27.33
N THR A 142 5.95 0.05 26.76
CA THR A 142 6.80 0.84 25.89
C THR A 142 7.46 1.93 26.71
N ILE A 143 8.79 1.89 26.74
CA ILE A 143 9.59 3.10 27.01
C ILE A 143 9.27 4.07 25.86
N PRO A 144 8.90 5.33 26.13
CA PRO A 144 8.31 6.21 25.14
C PRO A 144 9.37 6.72 24.15
N SER A 145 9.22 6.39 22.87
CA SER A 145 9.75 7.20 21.78
C SER A 145 8.58 7.95 21.16
N THR A 146 8.60 9.26 21.37
CA THR A 146 7.59 10.25 21.00
C THR A 146 7.23 10.23 19.52
N VAL A 147 5.92 10.26 19.27
CA VAL A 147 5.23 10.46 18.00
C VAL A 147 5.56 11.84 17.42
N SER A 148 5.59 11.98 16.10
CA SER A 148 5.13 13.21 15.42
C SER A 148 4.68 12.89 14.00
N ASP A 149 3.36 12.96 13.81
CA ASP A 149 2.76 13.36 12.54
C ASP A 149 3.01 14.86 12.30
N THR A 150 2.88 15.25 11.04
CA THR A 150 3.30 16.49 10.39
C THR A 150 2.77 17.80 11.01
N ILE A 151 3.65 18.82 11.04
CA ILE A 151 3.48 20.25 10.67
C ILE A 151 4.41 21.13 11.53
N GLY A 152 5.31 21.89 10.88
CA GLY A 152 5.89 23.11 11.44
C GLY A 152 7.24 22.96 12.17
N LEU A 153 8.29 23.41 11.50
CA LEU A 153 9.38 24.24 12.04
C LEU A 153 9.85 23.95 13.49
N GLU A 154 10.85 23.08 13.63
CA GLU A 154 12.19 23.43 14.12
C GLU A 154 13.01 22.15 14.28
N SER A 155 14.26 22.23 13.82
CA SER A 155 15.28 21.22 13.97
C SER A 155 15.60 20.97 15.45
N THR A 156 15.17 19.84 15.99
CA THR A 156 15.82 19.27 17.19
C THR A 156 16.60 18.04 16.80
N LYS A 157 17.88 18.31 16.54
CA LYS A 157 18.95 17.34 16.32
C LYS A 157 19.02 16.38 17.51
N PHE A 158 18.89 15.09 17.24
CA PHE A 158 19.57 14.09 18.06
C PHE A 158 21.02 14.07 17.58
N GLU A 159 21.91 14.67 18.37
CA GLU A 159 23.35 14.59 18.12
C GLU A 159 23.83 13.18 18.47
N ASP A 160 23.77 12.28 17.49
CA ASP A 160 24.72 11.19 17.40
C ASP A 160 26.04 11.83 16.95
N ALA A 161 27.07 11.75 17.79
CA ALA A 161 28.38 12.37 17.59
C ALA A 161 29.22 11.72 16.46
N ASP A 162 28.60 11.41 15.33
CA ASP A 162 29.23 10.84 14.13
C ASP A 162 28.57 11.31 12.81
N SER A 163 27.63 12.28 12.83
CA SER A 163 26.97 12.80 11.63
C SER A 163 27.64 14.08 11.09
N VAL A 164 28.78 13.95 10.42
CA VAL A 164 29.35 15.01 9.56
C VAL A 164 28.91 14.85 8.09
N ASP A 165 28.17 13.80 7.74
CA ASP A 165 27.52 13.68 6.43
C ASP A 165 26.06 13.30 6.65
N GLY A 166 25.13 13.98 5.96
CA GLY A 166 23.69 13.72 6.08
C GLY A 166 23.41 12.23 5.91
N THR A 167 22.39 11.71 6.62
CA THR A 167 22.01 10.29 6.67
C THR A 167 22.20 9.62 5.31
N MET A 168 23.35 8.95 5.10
CA MET A 168 23.68 8.40 3.79
C MET A 168 22.63 7.37 3.43
N ALA A 169 21.88 7.63 2.35
CA ALA A 169 20.87 6.70 1.87
C ALA A 169 21.52 5.36 1.50
N ASP A 170 21.13 4.30 2.19
CA ASP A 170 21.56 2.91 1.95
C ASP A 170 20.65 2.20 0.94
N GLY A 171 19.56 2.87 0.55
CA GLY A 171 18.62 2.43 -0.47
C GLY A 171 17.59 1.43 0.02
N MET A 172 17.43 1.27 1.33
CA MET A 172 16.49 0.37 2.01
C MET A 172 15.56 1.11 2.99
N GLU A 173 15.42 2.43 2.85
CA GLU A 173 14.71 3.33 3.77
C GLU A 173 13.22 3.03 3.86
N HIS A 174 12.62 2.74 2.72
CA HIS A 174 11.19 2.49 2.51
C HIS A 174 10.74 1.09 2.90
N ILE A 175 11.65 0.20 3.35
CA ILE A 175 11.29 -1.17 3.71
C ILE A 175 10.38 -1.24 4.95
N PHE A 176 10.44 -0.22 5.80
CA PHE A 176 9.57 -0.08 6.96
C PHE A 176 8.27 0.58 6.53
N SER A 177 7.30 -0.25 6.15
CA SER A 177 5.94 0.14 5.79
C SER A 177 4.96 -0.50 6.76
N SER A 178 3.71 -0.02 6.78
CA SER A 178 2.64 -0.61 7.60
C SER A 178 2.51 -2.12 7.36
N SER A 179 2.66 -2.57 6.11
CA SER A 179 2.61 -3.98 5.73
C SER A 179 3.75 -4.83 6.30
N THR A 180 4.97 -4.27 6.39
CA THR A 180 6.10 -4.99 6.98
C THR A 180 6.05 -4.96 8.50
N GLN A 181 5.53 -3.89 9.10
CA GLN A 181 5.28 -3.81 10.55
C GLN A 181 4.20 -4.80 11.01
N LEU A 182 3.17 -5.05 10.21
CA LEU A 182 2.16 -6.09 10.51
C LEU A 182 2.77 -7.50 10.58
N ARG A 183 3.79 -7.80 9.75
CA ARG A 183 4.44 -9.13 9.72
C ARG A 183 5.60 -9.27 10.70
N TYR A 184 6.44 -8.24 10.82
CA TYR A 184 7.72 -8.29 11.54
C TYR A 184 7.85 -7.19 12.61
N GLY A 185 6.77 -6.50 12.99
CA GLY A 185 6.83 -5.40 13.96
C GLY A 185 7.06 -5.81 15.41
N ARG A 186 7.10 -7.12 15.70
CA ARG A 186 7.38 -7.67 17.05
C ARG A 186 8.85 -7.97 17.28
N ASP A 187 9.69 -7.90 16.25
CA ASP A 187 11.12 -8.18 16.36
C ASP A 187 11.96 -7.25 15.48
N LEU A 188 13.28 -7.41 15.53
CA LEU A 188 14.23 -6.56 14.84
C LEU A 188 14.81 -7.22 13.58
N ARG A 189 14.19 -8.28 13.03
CA ARG A 189 14.75 -9.02 11.90
C ARG A 189 15.03 -8.14 10.69
N LEU A 190 14.10 -7.24 10.34
CA LEU A 190 14.29 -6.31 9.22
C LEU A 190 15.41 -5.30 9.48
N ASN A 191 15.56 -4.85 10.73
CA ASN A 191 16.66 -3.97 11.12
C ASN A 191 18.01 -4.68 10.96
N GLU A 192 18.10 -5.94 11.41
CA GLU A 192 19.33 -6.72 11.27
C GLU A 192 19.66 -7.06 9.82
N VAL A 193 18.66 -7.40 9.00
CA VAL A 193 18.88 -7.64 7.56
C VAL A 193 19.37 -6.37 6.87
N ARG A 194 18.74 -5.22 7.14
CA ARG A 194 19.21 -3.92 6.62
C ARG A 194 20.64 -3.61 7.06
N ARG A 195 20.97 -3.86 8.34
CA ARG A 195 22.32 -3.69 8.89
C ARG A 195 23.34 -4.60 8.20
N LEU A 196 22.98 -5.86 7.95
CA LEU A 196 23.85 -6.85 7.31
C LEU A 196 24.08 -6.57 5.82
N LEU A 197 23.07 -6.05 5.11
CA LEU A 197 23.11 -5.75 3.67
C LEU A 197 23.57 -4.32 3.34
N CYS A 198 23.86 -3.51 4.35
CA CYS A 198 24.33 -2.13 4.15
C CYS A 198 25.71 -2.13 3.49
N SER A 199 25.80 -1.50 2.31
CA SER A 199 27.02 -1.33 1.53
C SER A 199 27.42 0.14 1.32
N ALA A 200 26.61 1.08 1.85
CA ALA A 200 26.83 2.52 1.70
C ALA A 200 27.73 3.13 2.79
N ARG A 201 28.19 2.34 3.76
CA ARG A 201 28.96 2.81 4.92
C ARG A 201 30.28 2.03 5.07
N PRO A 202 31.37 2.67 5.53
CA PRO A 202 32.63 1.97 5.79
C PRO A 202 32.49 0.87 6.86
N VAL A 203 33.17 -0.25 6.64
CA VAL A 203 33.13 -1.42 7.55
C VAL A 203 34.13 -1.23 8.69
N ALA A 204 33.74 -1.53 9.93
CA ALA A 204 34.65 -1.44 11.07
C ALA A 204 35.74 -2.52 11.00
N ILE A 205 37.01 -2.10 11.09
CA ILE A 205 38.18 -2.99 11.18
C ILE A 205 38.70 -2.99 12.61
N GLN A 206 38.98 -4.17 13.14
CA GLN A 206 39.58 -4.32 14.47
C GLN A 206 41.07 -4.02 14.39
N THR A 207 41.52 -3.04 15.17
CA THR A 207 42.91 -2.62 15.23
C THR A 207 43.35 -2.40 16.67
N SER A 208 44.66 -2.53 16.89
CA SER A 208 45.30 -2.17 18.16
C SER A 208 45.20 -0.65 18.39
N VAL A 209 45.13 -0.24 19.66
CA VAL A 209 45.09 1.18 20.04
C VAL A 209 46.41 1.89 19.71
N ASN A 210 47.53 1.17 19.71
CA ASN A 210 48.86 1.67 19.35
C ASN A 210 49.32 1.03 18.04
N PRO A 211 49.07 1.66 16.88
CA PRO A 211 49.45 1.10 15.59
C PRO A 211 50.97 1.13 15.38
N SER A 212 51.52 0.01 14.97
CA SER A 212 52.89 -0.16 14.48
C SER A 212 52.89 -0.22 12.94
N ALA A 213 54.07 -0.08 12.30
CA ALA A 213 54.18 -0.16 10.84
C ALA A 213 53.70 -1.52 10.28
N SER A 214 53.87 -2.61 11.01
CA SER A 214 53.35 -3.93 10.65
C SER A 214 51.82 -4.03 10.67
N ASP A 215 51.14 -3.15 11.40
CA ASP A 215 49.67 -3.16 11.48
C ASP A 215 49.03 -2.62 10.19
N GLN A 216 49.75 -1.82 9.39
CA GLN A 216 49.25 -1.30 8.12
C GLN A 216 49.00 -2.43 7.10
N ASP A 217 49.93 -3.37 6.97
CA ASP A 217 49.77 -4.51 6.06
C ASP A 217 48.63 -5.43 6.52
N LEU A 218 48.50 -5.63 7.83
CA LEU A 218 47.40 -6.41 8.42
C LEU A 218 46.04 -5.72 8.18
N GLN A 219 45.97 -4.39 8.35
CA GLN A 219 44.78 -3.59 8.08
C GLN A 219 44.36 -3.68 6.61
N GLN A 220 45.31 -3.55 5.67
CA GLN A 220 45.02 -3.68 4.25
C GLN A 220 44.57 -5.10 3.89
N ALA A 221 45.18 -6.13 4.46
CA ALA A 221 44.78 -7.52 4.25
C ALA A 221 43.35 -7.79 4.77
N GLN A 222 43.01 -7.29 5.96
CA GLN A 222 41.66 -7.41 6.53
C GLN A 222 40.63 -6.62 5.73
N LEU A 223 40.93 -5.37 5.36
CA LEU A 223 40.06 -4.53 4.55
C LEU A 223 39.79 -5.19 3.19
N TRP A 224 40.80 -5.81 2.58
CA TRP A 224 40.64 -6.54 1.33
C TRP A 224 39.59 -7.66 1.44
N GLN A 225 39.66 -8.49 2.49
CA GLN A 225 38.67 -9.57 2.70
C GLN A 225 37.26 -9.01 2.95
N LEU A 226 37.15 -7.92 3.71
CA LEU A 226 35.87 -7.25 3.97
C LEU A 226 35.31 -6.59 2.71
N ALA A 227 36.16 -6.02 1.85
CA ALA A 227 35.76 -5.46 0.57
C ALA A 227 35.21 -6.56 -0.35
N GLN A 228 35.88 -7.72 -0.45
CA GLN A 228 35.38 -8.88 -1.20
C GLN A 228 34.02 -9.40 -0.70
N ARG A 229 33.75 -9.32 0.60
CA ARG A 229 32.41 -9.62 1.13
C ARG A 229 31.40 -8.53 0.73
N THR A 230 31.80 -7.26 0.81
CA THR A 230 30.95 -6.10 0.55
C THR A 230 30.48 -6.04 -0.90
N THR A 231 31.31 -6.47 -1.84
CA THR A 231 30.97 -6.54 -3.26
C THR A 231 29.82 -7.50 -3.58
N ALA A 232 29.54 -8.47 -2.70
CA ALA A 232 28.42 -9.40 -2.83
C ALA A 232 27.11 -8.90 -2.18
N LEU A 233 27.16 -7.91 -1.28
CA LEU A 233 25.98 -7.40 -0.57
C LEU A 233 24.88 -6.82 -1.49
N PRO A 234 25.20 -6.11 -2.59
CA PRO A 234 24.18 -5.61 -3.50
C PRO A 234 23.21 -6.66 -4.03
N LEU A 235 23.66 -7.91 -4.24
CA LEU A 235 22.81 -9.00 -4.71
C LEU A 235 21.68 -9.30 -3.69
N GLY A 236 22.05 -9.43 -2.42
CA GLY A 236 21.10 -9.63 -1.33
C GLY A 236 20.21 -8.42 -1.11
N ARG A 237 20.77 -7.20 -1.21
CA ARG A 237 20.01 -5.95 -1.12
C ARG A 237 18.94 -5.86 -2.21
N GLY A 238 19.28 -6.19 -3.46
CA GLY A 238 18.34 -6.19 -4.58
C GLY A 238 17.17 -7.14 -4.37
N ALA A 239 17.43 -8.36 -3.86
CA ALA A 239 16.38 -9.30 -3.50
C ALA A 239 15.52 -8.82 -2.32
N PHE A 240 16.16 -8.24 -1.29
CA PHE A 240 15.48 -7.72 -0.10
C PHE A 240 14.54 -6.56 -0.41
N THR A 241 14.92 -5.69 -1.36
CA THR A 241 14.13 -4.52 -1.74
C THR A 241 13.39 -4.68 -3.06
N LEU A 242 13.20 -5.87 -3.58
CA LEU A 242 12.56 -6.09 -4.88
C LEU A 242 11.14 -5.52 -4.93
N GLY A 243 10.86 -4.62 -5.89
CA GLY A 243 9.51 -4.12 -6.18
C GLY A 243 8.84 -3.37 -5.02
N THR A 244 9.63 -2.64 -4.23
CA THR A 244 9.18 -2.00 -2.98
C THR A 244 8.96 -0.48 -3.10
N ILE A 245 9.34 0.14 -4.20
CA ILE A 245 9.16 1.58 -4.46
C ILE A 245 8.31 1.80 -5.70
N TYR A 246 7.35 2.71 -5.62
CA TYR A 246 6.71 3.33 -6.77
C TYR A 246 7.27 4.74 -6.92
N THR A 247 7.98 4.99 -8.01
CA THR A 247 8.62 6.30 -8.24
C THR A 247 7.76 7.21 -9.10
N LEU A 248 7.78 8.51 -8.80
CA LEU A 248 7.20 9.53 -9.68
C LEU A 248 8.08 9.71 -10.92
N LEU A 249 7.47 9.94 -12.08
CA LEU A 249 8.24 10.11 -13.34
C LEU A 249 9.20 11.31 -13.31
N THR A 250 8.94 12.28 -12.44
CA THR A 250 9.70 13.52 -12.31
C THR A 250 10.82 13.45 -11.28
N GLU A 251 10.93 12.37 -10.49
CA GLU A 251 11.95 12.28 -9.45
C GLU A 251 13.24 11.62 -9.95
N ALA A 252 14.38 12.14 -9.49
CA ALA A 252 15.67 11.56 -9.81
C ALA A 252 15.88 10.28 -8.99
N PHE A 253 16.05 9.16 -9.68
CA PHE A 253 16.30 7.88 -9.04
C PHE A 253 17.73 7.80 -8.48
N THR A 254 17.86 7.74 -7.15
CA THR A 254 19.17 7.72 -6.48
C THR A 254 19.71 6.30 -6.30
N VAL A 255 20.90 6.03 -6.83
CA VAL A 255 21.65 4.80 -6.58
C VAL A 255 22.51 5.00 -5.32
N PRO A 256 22.38 4.15 -4.28
CA PRO A 256 23.20 4.26 -3.07
C PRO A 256 24.67 4.00 -3.40
N LYS A 257 25.59 4.65 -2.67
CA LYS A 257 27.03 4.46 -2.89
C LYS A 257 27.45 3.03 -2.49
N LEU A 258 28.43 2.47 -3.20
CA LEU A 258 29.12 1.23 -2.82
C LEU A 258 30.46 1.59 -2.18
N VAL A 259 30.57 1.44 -0.86
CA VAL A 259 31.75 1.84 -0.09
C VAL A 259 32.59 0.62 0.25
N LEU A 260 33.81 0.58 -0.29
CA LEU A 260 34.82 -0.46 0.00
C LEU A 260 35.88 0.01 1.00
N ALA A 261 35.58 1.04 1.78
CA ALA A 261 36.46 1.60 2.79
C ALA A 261 36.23 0.96 4.16
N GLY A 262 37.27 0.99 4.98
CA GLY A 262 37.22 0.62 6.39
C GLY A 262 37.12 1.84 7.29
N ARG A 263 36.57 1.67 8.49
CA ARG A 263 36.73 2.63 9.59
C ARG A 263 37.48 1.97 10.74
N LEU A 264 38.24 2.76 11.47
CA LEU A 264 39.03 2.33 12.63
C LEU A 264 38.42 2.88 13.92
N PRO A 265 37.57 2.12 14.64
CA PRO A 265 36.92 2.63 15.85
C PRO A 265 37.91 3.03 16.95
N ALA A 266 39.04 2.32 17.06
CA ALA A 266 40.09 2.61 18.03
C ALA A 266 40.85 3.93 17.74
N GLN A 267 40.72 4.46 16.51
CA GLN A 267 41.41 5.66 16.04
C GLN A 267 40.41 6.74 15.64
N GLN A 268 39.44 7.03 16.51
CA GLN A 268 38.42 8.08 16.29
C GLN A 268 37.69 7.91 14.94
N ASN A 269 37.29 6.68 14.60
CA ASN A 269 36.60 6.35 13.34
C ASN A 269 37.36 6.76 12.06
N ALA A 270 38.69 6.87 12.10
CA ALA A 270 39.50 7.17 10.92
C ALA A 270 39.17 6.23 9.75
N THR A 271 39.00 6.80 8.56
CA THR A 271 38.65 6.04 7.35
C THR A 271 39.90 5.58 6.62
N VAL A 272 39.97 4.29 6.31
CA VAL A 272 41.06 3.65 5.57
C VAL A 272 40.52 3.18 4.23
N ASN A 273 41.20 3.58 3.15
CA ASN A 273 40.88 3.14 1.80
C ASN A 273 41.80 1.99 1.38
N LEU A 274 41.32 1.16 0.45
CA LEU A 274 42.13 0.15 -0.21
C LEU A 274 43.28 0.81 -0.99
N ASP A 275 44.50 0.31 -0.81
CA ASP A 275 45.65 0.79 -1.57
C ASP A 275 45.54 0.39 -3.06
N PRO A 276 45.52 1.35 -4.00
CA PRO A 276 45.43 1.09 -5.45
C PRO A 276 46.55 0.20 -5.99
N ASN A 277 47.69 0.10 -5.31
CA ASN A 277 48.89 -0.56 -5.81
C ASN A 277 48.99 -2.04 -5.42
N ILE A 278 48.23 -2.49 -4.42
CA ILE A 278 48.43 -3.83 -3.83
C ILE A 278 47.83 -4.92 -4.73
N ARG A 279 46.76 -4.65 -5.51
CA ARG A 279 46.02 -5.64 -6.34
C ARG A 279 45.22 -4.97 -7.48
N ASN A 280 44.67 -5.77 -8.41
CA ASN A 280 43.77 -5.30 -9.47
C ASN A 280 42.42 -4.82 -8.91
N ILE A 281 42.37 -3.55 -8.49
CA ILE A 281 41.17 -2.91 -7.93
C ILE A 281 40.12 -2.56 -8.99
N GLN A 282 40.53 -2.44 -10.25
CA GLN A 282 39.63 -2.10 -11.35
C GLN A 282 38.64 -3.26 -11.63
N GLU A 283 39.11 -4.50 -11.57
CA GLU A 283 38.25 -5.68 -11.61
C GLU A 283 37.33 -5.78 -10.37
N LEU A 284 37.82 -5.36 -9.19
CA LEU A 284 37.05 -5.41 -7.95
C LEU A 284 35.89 -4.40 -7.93
N LYS A 285 35.92 -3.34 -8.75
CA LYS A 285 34.87 -2.30 -8.78
C LYS A 285 33.81 -2.51 -9.85
N THR A 286 34.21 -2.96 -11.05
CA THR A 286 33.34 -2.93 -12.23
C THR A 286 32.05 -3.76 -12.07
N TRP A 287 32.17 -5.05 -11.75
CA TRP A 287 30.99 -5.93 -11.54
C TRP A 287 30.17 -5.55 -10.30
N PRO A 288 30.78 -5.23 -9.16
CA PRO A 288 30.02 -4.85 -7.97
C PRO A 288 29.25 -3.54 -8.12
N GLU A 289 29.78 -2.56 -8.85
CA GLU A 289 29.06 -1.33 -9.20
C GLU A 289 27.85 -1.63 -10.10
N PHE A 290 28.02 -2.53 -11.08
CA PHE A 290 26.90 -3.01 -11.89
C PHE A 290 25.81 -3.67 -11.02
N HIS A 291 26.18 -4.60 -10.13
CA HIS A 291 25.22 -5.21 -9.20
C HIS A 291 24.55 -4.18 -8.29
N ASN A 292 25.28 -3.15 -7.86
CA ASN A 292 24.76 -2.07 -7.03
C ASN A 292 23.69 -1.23 -7.77
N ALA A 293 23.93 -0.92 -9.04
CA ALA A 293 22.98 -0.24 -9.91
C ALA A 293 21.74 -1.13 -10.19
N VAL A 294 21.93 -2.41 -10.48
CA VAL A 294 20.83 -3.37 -10.69
C VAL A 294 19.99 -3.50 -9.42
N ALA A 295 20.63 -3.67 -8.26
CA ALA A 295 19.94 -3.76 -6.98
C ALA A 295 19.17 -2.49 -6.64
N ALA A 296 19.67 -1.33 -7.04
CA ALA A 296 18.87 -0.11 -6.99
C ALA A 296 17.66 -0.25 -7.91
N GLY A 297 17.83 -0.52 -9.21
CA GLY A 297 16.74 -0.59 -10.19
C GLY A 297 15.66 -1.62 -9.86
N LEU A 298 16.01 -2.78 -9.30
CA LEU A 298 15.07 -3.81 -8.85
C LEU A 298 14.10 -3.33 -7.76
N ARG A 299 14.38 -2.20 -7.10
CA ARG A 299 13.45 -1.58 -6.14
C ARG A 299 12.17 -1.10 -6.78
N LEU A 300 12.23 -0.74 -8.06
CA LEU A 300 11.10 -0.22 -8.80
C LEU A 300 10.07 -1.34 -8.97
N ALA A 301 8.89 -1.13 -8.41
CA ALA A 301 7.76 -1.99 -8.69
C ALA A 301 7.44 -1.91 -10.20
N PRO A 302 7.03 -3.02 -10.83
CA PRO A 302 6.53 -2.97 -12.20
C PRO A 302 5.44 -1.92 -12.27
N LEU A 303 5.56 -0.99 -13.22
CA LEU A 303 4.49 -0.04 -13.49
C LEU A 303 3.22 -0.85 -13.71
N GLN A 304 2.18 -0.56 -12.90
CA GLN A 304 0.84 -0.99 -13.28
C GLN A 304 0.50 -0.19 -14.53
N VAL A 305 0.86 -0.73 -15.69
CA VAL A 305 0.46 -0.22 -17.00
C VAL A 305 -1.05 -0.43 -17.08
N TYR A 306 -1.83 0.45 -16.46
CA TYR A 306 -3.09 0.81 -17.05
C TYR A 306 -2.74 1.37 -18.42
N ARG A 307 -3.21 0.67 -19.45
CA ARG A 307 -2.87 0.90 -20.86
C ARG A 307 -2.97 2.39 -21.23
N PHE A 308 -1.85 3.09 -21.24
CA PHE A 308 -1.64 4.33 -21.99
C PHE A 308 -1.56 4.06 -23.50
N ILE A 309 -2.53 3.32 -24.04
CA ILE A 309 -2.70 3.14 -25.49
C ILE A 309 -4.16 3.40 -25.82
N ALA A 310 -4.48 4.69 -26.00
CA ALA A 310 -5.43 5.19 -27.00
C ALA A 310 -5.51 6.73 -26.92
N MET A 311 -4.43 7.41 -27.31
CA MET A 311 -4.52 8.74 -27.90
C MET A 311 -3.65 8.75 -29.16
N SER A 312 -4.24 8.22 -30.23
CA SER A 312 -3.93 8.53 -31.63
C SER A 312 -5.16 8.21 -32.46
#